data_AF-A0A847VI55-F1
#
_entry.id   AF-A0A847VI55-F1
#
_cell.length_a   1.000
_cell.length_b   1.000
_cell.length_c   1.000
_cell.angle_alpha   90.00
_cell.angle_beta   90.00
_cell.angle_gamma   90.00
#
_symmetry.space_group_name_H-M   'P 1'
#
loop_
_entity.id
_entity.type
_entity.pdbx_description
1 polymer ?
#
loop_
_entity_poly.entity_id
_entity_poly.type
_entity_poly.pdbx_seq_one_letter_code
_entity_poly.pdbx_strand_id
1 'polypeptide(L)' 'LRKPKLDAWNRNKENARAWLALNMMTEARSGFTAFNEGTKDDREVDFVLLRQKLAAGQSWVGSLHDEIQPGASRHG' A
#
# COMPACT_ATOMS: atom_id res chain seq x y z
N LEU A 1 24.67 12.37 -13.71
CA LEU A 1 25.12 11.20 -12.91
C LEU A 1 26.46 10.70 -13.46
N ARG A 2 27.41 10.30 -12.62
CA ARG A 2 28.64 9.60 -13.09
C ARG A 2 28.25 8.30 -13.81
N LYS A 3 28.99 7.90 -14.86
CA LYS A 3 28.64 6.79 -15.78
C LYS A 3 28.19 5.50 -15.05
N PRO A 4 28.88 5.00 -14.01
CA PRO A 4 28.46 3.77 -13.31
C PRO A 4 27.11 3.91 -12.59
N LYS A 5 26.82 5.09 -12.05
CA LYS A 5 25.55 5.38 -11.36
C LYS A 5 24.41 5.46 -12.37
N LEU A 6 24.67 5.99 -13.57
CA LEU A 6 23.66 6.09 -14.63
C LEU A 6 23.27 4.69 -15.16
N ASP A 7 24.24 3.79 -15.30
CA ASP A 7 23.99 2.42 -15.73
C ASP A 7 23.22 1.60 -14.67
N ALA A 8 23.52 1.81 -13.39
CA ALA A 8 22.71 1.26 -12.30
C ALA A 8 21.28 1.83 -12.29
N TRP A 9 21.13 3.14 -12.51
CA TRP A 9 19.81 3.78 -12.57
C TRP A 9 18.97 3.26 -13.75
N ASN A 10 19.55 3.19 -14.95
CA ASN A 10 18.83 2.71 -16.14
C ASN A 10 18.35 1.26 -16.00
N ARG A 11 19.13 0.40 -15.34
CA ARG A 11 18.75 -0.99 -15.07
C ARG A 11 17.62 -1.13 -14.05
N ASN A 12 17.52 -0.22 -13.08
CA ASN A 12 16.61 -0.37 -11.93
C ASN A 12 15.34 0.49 -12.02
N LYS A 13 15.35 1.59 -12.78
CA LYS A 13 14.25 2.58 -12.77
C LYS A 13 12.90 2.00 -13.15
N GLU A 14 12.82 1.10 -14.14
CA GLU A 14 11.54 0.55 -14.61
C GLU A 14 10.96 -0.47 -13.61
N ASN A 15 11.82 -1.32 -13.03
CA ASN A 15 11.41 -2.26 -12.00
C ASN A 15 10.95 -1.54 -10.72
N ALA A 16 11.64 -0.46 -10.34
CA ALA A 16 11.24 0.38 -9.21
C ALA A 16 9.92 1.13 -9.48
N ARG A 17 9.67 1.54 -10.74
CA ARG A 17 8.42 2.20 -11.14
C ARG A 17 7.22 1.27 -11.04
N ALA A 18 7.32 0.04 -11.54
CA ALA A 18 6.23 -0.93 -11.44
C ALA A 18 5.91 -1.27 -9.97
N TRP A 19 6.95 -1.48 -9.16
CA TRP A 19 6.80 -1.72 -7.72
C TRP A 19 6.17 -0.53 -6.98
N LEU A 20 6.61 0.70 -7.27
CA LEU A 20 6.03 1.91 -6.69
C LEU A 20 4.57 2.09 -7.13
N ALA A 21 4.27 1.91 -8.42
CA ALA A 21 2.92 2.07 -8.95
C ALA A 21 1.93 1.06 -8.31
N LEU A 22 2.36 -0.18 -8.13
CA LEU A 22 1.56 -1.21 -7.45
C LEU A 22 1.24 -0.82 -6.00
N ASN A 23 2.25 -0.34 -5.25
CA ASN A 23 2.05 0.14 -3.89
C ASN A 23 1.14 1.37 -3.85
N MET A 24 1.32 2.32 -4.76
CA MET A 24 0.50 3.53 -4.81
C MET A 24 -0.97 3.22 -5.13
N MET A 25 -1.26 2.28 -6.02
CA MET A 25 -2.65 1.95 -6.38
C MET A 25 -3.40 1.26 -5.24
N THR A 26 -2.73 0.39 -4.47
CA THR A 26 -3.32 -0.32 -3.34
C THR A 26 -3.54 0.62 -2.16
N GLU A 27 -2.51 1.38 -1.79
CA GLU A 27 -2.55 2.33 -0.67
C GLU A 27 -3.51 3.49 -0.95
N ALA A 28 -3.51 4.06 -2.17
CA ALA A 28 -4.43 5.14 -2.53
C ALA A 28 -5.88 4.67 -2.48
N ARG A 29 -6.20 3.50 -3.04
CA ARG A 29 -7.57 2.97 -3.01
C ARG A 29 -8.07 2.84 -1.56
N SER A 30 -7.30 2.20 -0.69
CA SER A 30 -7.68 2.07 0.72
C SER A 30 -7.81 3.42 1.42
N GLY A 31 -6.86 4.33 1.20
CA GLY A 31 -6.86 5.64 1.84
C GLY A 31 -8.06 6.50 1.45
N PHE A 32 -8.44 6.50 0.17
CA PHE A 32 -9.63 7.21 -0.29
C PHE A 32 -10.92 6.61 0.27
N THR A 33 -11.03 5.28 0.32
CA THR A 33 -12.18 4.63 0.94
C THR A 33 -12.29 4.96 2.42
N ALA A 34 -11.20 4.82 3.19
CA ALA A 34 -11.17 5.14 4.62
C ALA A 34 -11.55 6.61 4.89
N PHE A 35 -11.07 7.53 4.05
CA PHE A 35 -11.42 8.94 4.17
C PHE A 35 -12.90 9.22 3.90
N ASN A 36 -13.49 8.54 2.91
CA ASN A 36 -14.87 8.75 2.49
C ASN A 36 -15.89 8.09 3.43
N GLU A 37 -15.60 6.88 3.89
CA GLU A 37 -16.53 6.06 4.68
C GLU A 37 -16.28 6.15 6.20
N GLY A 38 -15.06 6.52 6.59
CA GLY A 38 -14.66 6.67 7.98
C GLY A 38 -15.34 7.84 8.69
N THR A 39 -15.44 7.73 10.00
CA THR A 39 -16.00 8.80 10.84
C THR A 39 -15.00 9.96 10.98
N LYS A 40 -15.39 11.03 11.69
CA LYS A 40 -14.45 12.13 11.99
C LYS A 40 -13.20 11.63 12.71
N ASP A 41 -13.38 10.71 13.64
CA ASP A 41 -12.34 10.26 14.56
C ASP A 41 -11.70 8.93 14.15
N ASP A 42 -12.13 8.33 13.03
CA ASP A 42 -11.67 7.01 12.56
C ASP A 42 -11.74 6.93 11.02
N ARG A 43 -10.67 7.39 10.35
CA ARG A 43 -10.56 7.50 8.88
C ARG A 43 -9.19 7.12 8.32
N GLU A 44 -8.38 6.45 9.14
CA GLU A 44 -7.04 6.03 8.79
C GLU A 44 -7.02 4.53 8.50
N VAL A 45 -6.30 4.15 7.45
CA VAL A 45 -6.06 2.74 7.09
C VAL A 45 -4.96 2.17 7.96
N ASP A 46 -5.08 0.90 8.37
CA ASP A 46 -3.97 0.19 8.99
C ASP A 46 -2.94 -0.25 7.95
N PHE A 47 -2.02 0.66 7.62
CA PHE A 47 -0.93 0.37 6.70
C PHE A 47 0.06 -0.67 7.25
N VAL A 48 0.19 -0.81 8.57
CA VAL A 48 1.07 -1.82 9.16
C VAL A 48 0.50 -3.20 8.88
N LEU A 49 -0.80 -3.41 9.14
CA LEU A 49 -1.50 -4.64 8.83
C LEU A 49 -1.47 -4.94 7.33
N LEU A 50 -1.71 -3.95 6.47
CA LEU A 50 -1.59 -4.11 5.01
C LEU A 50 -0.21 -4.69 4.63
N ARG A 51 0.87 -4.09 5.14
CA ARG A 51 2.23 -4.56 4.83
C ARG A 51 2.51 -5.95 5.38
N GLN A 52 2.00 -6.28 6.57
CA GLN A 52 2.13 -7.63 7.14
C GLN A 52 1.41 -8.69 6.31
N LYS A 53 0.16 -8.43 5.90
CA LYS A 53 -0.62 -9.38 5.09
C LYS A 53 -0.04 -9.56 3.69
N LEU A 54 0.41 -8.49 3.04
CA LEU A 54 1.10 -8.58 1.74
C LEU A 54 2.41 -9.36 1.87
N ALA A 55 3.19 -9.16 2.94
CA ALA A 55 4.40 -9.92 3.20
C ALA A 55 4.13 -11.41 3.45
N ALA A 56 2.98 -11.74 4.04
CA ALA A 56 2.50 -13.12 4.20
C ALA A 56 1.93 -13.73 2.89
N GLY A 57 1.92 -12.99 1.78
CA GLY A 57 1.42 -13.45 0.49
C GLY A 57 -0.10 -13.40 0.35
N GLN A 58 -0.80 -12.71 1.25
CA GLN A 58 -2.26 -12.53 1.13
C GLN A 58 -2.57 -11.72 -0.14
N SER A 59 -3.52 -12.22 -0.93
CA SER A 59 -3.99 -11.53 -2.14
C SER A 59 -4.65 -10.20 -1.79
N TRP A 60 -4.30 -9.17 -2.55
CA TRP A 60 -5.01 -7.89 -2.54
C TRP A 60 -6.47 -8.01 -2.99
N VAL A 61 -6.75 -8.94 -3.91
CA VAL A 61 -8.10 -9.24 -4.36
C VAL A 61 -8.74 -10.16 -3.32
N GLY A 62 -9.69 -9.65 -2.55
CA GLY A 62 -10.37 -10.39 -1.48
C GLY A 62 -10.71 -9.51 -0.27
N SER A 63 -10.80 -10.13 0.90
CA SER A 63 -11.16 -9.47 2.18
C SER A 63 -10.09 -8.51 2.71
N LEU A 64 -8.85 -8.58 2.20
CA LEU A 64 -7.74 -7.78 2.71
C LEU A 64 -8.04 -6.28 2.70
N HIS A 65 -8.72 -5.80 1.66
CA HIS A 65 -9.09 -4.39 1.57
C HIS A 65 -9.99 -3.95 2.72
N ASP A 66 -10.91 -4.81 3.15
CA ASP A 66 -11.90 -4.50 4.19
C ASP A 66 -11.30 -4.70 5.58
N GLU A 67 -10.42 -5.69 5.76
CA GLU A 67 -9.70 -5.96 7.02
C GLU A 67 -8.86 -4.78 7.52
N ILE A 68 -8.38 -3.93 6.62
CA ILE A 68 -7.50 -2.79 6.94
C ILE A 68 -8.24 -1.45 7.05
N GLN A 69 -9.56 -1.44 6.83
CA GLN A 69 -10.38 -0.22 6.93
C GLN A 69 -10.64 0.16 8.39
N PRO A 70 -10.96 1.44 8.64
CA PRO A 70 -11.52 1.88 9.92
C PRO A 70 -12.67 0.98 10.38
N GLY A 71 -12.75 0.69 11.68
CA GLY A 71 -13.79 -0.17 12.26
C GLY A 71 -13.68 -1.69 12.01
N ALA A 72 -12.77 -2.17 11.16
CA ALA A 72 -12.65 -3.60 10.84
C ALA A 72 -12.07 -4.45 11.98
N SER A 73 -11.16 -3.89 12.79
CA SER A 73 -10.75 -4.41 14.10
C SER A 73 -9.64 -3.50 14.64
N ARG A 74 -9.90 -2.75 15.73
CA ARG A 74 -8.81 -2.16 16.51
C ARG A 74 -8.10 -3.29 17.23
N HIS A 75 -6.99 -3.77 16.66
CA HIS A 75 -6.09 -4.68 17.34
C HIS A 75 -5.55 -3.98 18.59
N GLY A 76 -6.00 -4.44 19.76
CA GLY A 76 -5.48 -4.03 21.06
C GLY A 76 -4.08 -4.55 21.32
#